data_AF-K0UGS9-F1
#
_entry.id   AF-K0UGS9-F1
#
_cell.length_a   1.000
_cell.length_b   1.000
_cell.length_c   1.000
_cell.angle_alpha   90.00
_cell.angle_beta   90.00
_cell.angle_gamma   90.00
#
_symmetry.space_group_name_H-M   'P 1'
#
loop_
_entity.id
_entity.type
_entity.pdbx_description
1 polymer ?
#
loop_
_entity_poly.entity_id
_entity_poly.type
_entity_poly.pdbx_seq_one_letter_code
_entity_poly.pdbx_strand_id
1 'polypeptide(L)'
;AARRVAYLGVCLVAAAWVYLVLVDASSPRRAALLGLSAFVAVTLLGLAAVSSRSGGSAESGAVLGWACLPIAAAACWAGLSPYGSPALAGGALTLVLLCAAGYRLVGAGAGGFTTAGVFFACGAIGLAIHAAGLTVFEAALCLAVGATVATLAVPRLTARLDYSGPGRPDPTDGQESTGTVPPPGGEDVELRVARSRSLRSGLYAGLAVGAGSAGAVVVWIGPSPSGPIPSWPTLTFGLVCAAALGLPRPGARTGLAPAAAGVPAVALVVALAFAAVRGDEPMSVAGGSVLVACAIVLAAVGAGSGSAQPHPRQRALLSLCSYLAFALVVPSALWAAGAYARWGVG
;
A
#
# COMPACT_ATOMS: atom_id res chain seq x y z
N ALA A 1 19.60 12.23 -14.08
CA ALA A 1 18.40 12.11 -14.95
C ALA A 1 18.30 10.74 -15.62
N ALA A 2 19.32 10.28 -16.36
CA ALA A 2 19.31 9.01 -17.10
C ALA A 2 18.84 7.77 -16.29
N ARG A 3 19.32 7.59 -15.04
CA ARG A 3 18.85 6.48 -14.16
C ARG A 3 17.34 6.52 -13.89
N ARG A 4 16.78 7.71 -13.63
CA ARG A 4 15.34 7.87 -13.36
C ARG A 4 14.51 7.56 -14.61
N VAL A 5 15.00 7.94 -15.79
CA VAL A 5 14.37 7.62 -17.08
C VAL A 5 14.42 6.12 -17.38
N ALA A 6 15.55 5.46 -17.10
CA ALA A 6 15.67 4.01 -17.22
C ALA A 6 14.69 3.28 -16.29
N TYR A 7 14.56 3.73 -15.04
CA TYR A 7 13.58 3.17 -14.11
C TYR A 7 12.14 3.38 -14.57
N LEU A 8 11.80 4.56 -15.08
CA LEU A 8 10.50 4.82 -15.69
C LEU A 8 10.25 3.92 -16.91
N GLY A 9 11.27 3.73 -17.76
CA GLY A 9 11.19 2.83 -18.91
C GLY A 9 10.92 1.38 -18.50
N VAL A 10 11.61 0.87 -17.49
CA VAL A 10 11.37 -0.47 -16.96
C VAL A 10 9.95 -0.59 -16.38
N CYS A 11 9.48 0.43 -15.64
CA CYS A 11 8.10 0.44 -15.14
C CYS A 11 7.06 0.50 -16.26
N LEU A 12 7.31 1.26 -17.33
CA LEU A 12 6.42 1.34 -18.50
C LEU A 12 6.38 0.03 -19.28
N VAL A 13 7.54 -0.61 -19.47
CA VAL A 13 7.62 -1.94 -20.10
C VAL A 13 6.89 -2.97 -19.24
N ALA A 14 7.05 -2.94 -17.91
CA ALA A 14 6.30 -3.80 -17.02
C ALA A 14 4.79 -3.53 -17.11
N ALA A 15 4.36 -2.27 -17.15
CA ALA A 15 2.96 -1.90 -17.30
C ALA A 15 2.37 -2.36 -18.65
N ALA A 16 3.11 -2.20 -19.75
CA ALA A 16 2.73 -2.71 -21.06
C ALA A 16 2.61 -4.24 -21.04
N TRP A 17 3.54 -4.92 -20.37
CA TRP A 17 3.50 -6.38 -20.22
C TRP A 17 2.28 -6.85 -19.41
N VAL A 18 1.97 -6.17 -18.32
CA VAL A 18 0.76 -6.42 -17.52
C VAL A 18 -0.49 -6.21 -18.35
N TYR A 19 -0.55 -5.14 -19.15
CA TYR A 19 -1.67 -4.87 -20.04
C TYR A 19 -1.86 -5.99 -21.07
N LEU A 20 -0.78 -6.45 -21.72
CA LEU A 20 -0.84 -7.56 -22.67
C LEU A 20 -1.35 -8.84 -22.00
N VAL A 21 -0.84 -9.18 -20.81
CA VAL A 21 -1.27 -10.36 -20.05
C VAL A 21 -2.76 -10.29 -19.67
N LEU A 22 -3.26 -9.10 -19.31
CA LEU A 22 -4.66 -8.91 -18.91
C LEU A 22 -5.63 -8.95 -20.10
N VAL A 23 -5.26 -8.35 -21.23
CA VAL A 23 -6.11 -8.32 -22.44
C VAL A 23 -6.23 -9.70 -23.09
N ASP A 24 -5.15 -10.48 -23.11
CA ASP A 24 -5.11 -11.80 -23.76
C ASP A 24 -5.47 -12.98 -22.84
N ALA A 25 -5.99 -12.69 -21.64
CA ALA A 25 -6.28 -13.71 -20.62
C ALA A 25 -7.32 -14.77 -21.05
N SER A 26 -8.10 -14.51 -22.11
CA SER A 26 -9.07 -15.45 -22.70
C SER A 26 -8.57 -16.17 -23.95
N SER A 27 -7.35 -15.89 -24.43
CA SER A 27 -6.83 -16.45 -25.67
C SER A 27 -6.31 -17.89 -25.50
N PRO A 28 -6.33 -18.74 -26.54
CA PRO A 28 -5.70 -20.08 -26.51
C PRO A 28 -4.17 -20.03 -26.28
N ARG A 29 -3.56 -18.84 -26.35
CA ARG A 29 -2.13 -18.62 -26.09
C ARG A 29 -1.80 -18.36 -24.61
N ARG A 30 -2.80 -18.39 -23.73
CA ARG A 30 -2.66 -18.09 -22.30
C ARG A 30 -1.53 -18.88 -21.61
N ALA A 31 -1.40 -20.18 -21.88
CA ALA A 31 -0.34 -20.99 -21.27
C ALA A 31 1.07 -20.52 -21.64
N ALA A 32 1.28 -20.14 -22.91
CA ALA A 32 2.55 -19.62 -23.40
C ALA A 32 2.88 -18.25 -22.78
N LEU A 33 1.88 -17.36 -22.68
CA LEU A 33 2.03 -16.05 -22.04
C LEU A 33 2.35 -16.18 -20.54
N LEU A 34 1.69 -17.10 -19.83
CA LEU A 34 1.99 -17.39 -18.43
C LEU A 34 3.41 -17.92 -18.26
N GLY A 35 3.82 -18.89 -19.10
CA GLY A 35 5.19 -19.41 -19.08
C GLY A 35 6.24 -18.32 -19.34
N LEU A 36 6.00 -17.45 -20.32
CA LEU A 36 6.90 -16.34 -20.65
C LEU A 36 6.97 -15.31 -19.52
N SER A 37 5.83 -14.94 -18.91
CA SER A 37 5.80 -14.01 -17.78
C SER A 37 6.53 -14.56 -16.55
N ALA A 38 6.36 -15.85 -16.24
CA ALA A 38 7.10 -16.52 -15.17
C ALA A 38 8.60 -16.52 -15.45
N PHE A 39 9.00 -16.84 -16.69
CA PHE A 39 10.39 -16.81 -17.11
C PHE A 39 11.01 -15.41 -16.98
N VAL A 40 10.31 -14.36 -17.45
CA VAL A 40 10.76 -12.97 -17.33
C VAL A 40 10.89 -12.56 -15.87
N ALA A 41 9.93 -12.90 -15.01
CA ALA A 41 9.98 -12.59 -13.58
C ALA A 41 11.18 -13.25 -12.88
N VAL A 42 11.43 -14.54 -13.15
CA VAL A 42 12.58 -15.29 -12.62
C VAL A 42 13.90 -14.71 -13.13
N THR A 43 13.96 -14.37 -14.42
CA THR A 43 15.17 -13.77 -15.03
C THR A 43 15.49 -12.40 -14.43
N LEU A 44 14.48 -11.54 -14.25
CA LEU A 44 14.66 -10.24 -13.58
C LEU A 44 15.12 -10.39 -12.13
N LEU A 45 14.55 -11.35 -11.39
CA LEU A 45 14.95 -11.62 -10.01
C LEU A 45 16.37 -12.18 -9.93
N GLY A 46 16.76 -13.07 -10.84
CA GLY A 46 18.11 -13.60 -10.96
C GLY A 46 19.12 -12.49 -11.27
N LEU A 47 18.81 -11.62 -12.23
CA LEU A 47 19.67 -10.49 -12.58
C LEU A 47 19.78 -9.47 -11.43
N ALA A 48 18.69 -9.24 -10.70
CA ALA A 48 18.70 -8.42 -9.49
C ALA A 48 19.62 -9.03 -8.41
N ALA A 49 19.56 -10.34 -8.19
CA ALA A 49 20.43 -11.03 -7.24
C ALA A 49 21.90 -10.98 -7.66
N VAL A 50 22.22 -11.27 -8.93
CA VAL A 50 23.60 -11.22 -9.44
C VAL A 50 24.18 -9.81 -9.35
N SER A 51 23.44 -8.79 -9.79
CA SER A 51 23.89 -7.39 -9.76
C SER A 51 24.13 -6.87 -8.35
N SER A 52 23.34 -7.33 -7.37
CA SER A 52 23.56 -6.98 -5.96
C SER A 52 24.83 -7.60 -5.37
N ARG A 53 25.23 -8.78 -5.86
CA ARG A 53 26.43 -9.51 -5.38
C ARG A 53 27.71 -9.11 -6.10
N SER A 54 27.62 -8.64 -7.35
CA SER A 54 28.77 -8.30 -8.18
C SER A 54 29.38 -6.92 -7.89
N GLY A 55 29.13 -6.33 -6.72
CA GLY A 55 29.62 -4.99 -6.36
C GLY A 55 28.92 -3.83 -7.08
N GLY A 56 27.81 -4.07 -7.78
CA GLY A 56 26.97 -3.02 -8.35
C GLY A 56 26.29 -2.19 -7.26
N SER A 57 25.85 -0.97 -7.60
CA SER A 57 25.08 -0.15 -6.66
C SER A 57 23.80 -0.89 -6.27
N ALA A 58 23.64 -1.18 -4.97
CA ALA A 58 22.52 -1.93 -4.41
C ALA A 58 21.13 -1.40 -4.83
N GLU A 59 21.06 -0.10 -5.15
CA GLU A 59 19.86 0.57 -5.70
C GLU A 59 19.39 -0.04 -7.03
N SER A 60 20.30 -0.42 -7.92
CA SER A 60 19.95 -0.97 -9.24
C SER A 60 19.31 -2.35 -9.13
N GLY A 61 19.84 -3.19 -8.23
CA GLY A 61 19.27 -4.50 -7.93
C GLY A 61 17.87 -4.38 -7.29
N ALA A 62 17.68 -3.40 -6.40
CA ALA A 62 16.38 -3.14 -5.79
C ALA A 62 15.30 -2.76 -6.83
N VAL A 63 15.62 -1.88 -7.78
CA VAL A 63 14.62 -1.46 -8.79
C VAL A 63 14.25 -2.60 -9.74
N LEU A 64 15.22 -3.41 -10.18
CA LEU A 64 14.94 -4.60 -10.98
C LEU A 64 14.06 -5.59 -10.22
N GLY A 65 14.35 -5.78 -8.93
CA GLY A 65 13.54 -6.59 -8.04
C GLY A 65 12.11 -6.06 -7.83
N TRP A 66 11.91 -4.74 -7.82
CA TRP A 66 10.56 -4.17 -7.73
C TRP A 66 9.77 -4.31 -9.02
N ALA A 67 10.44 -4.27 -10.18
CA ALA A 67 9.80 -4.43 -11.48
C ALA A 67 9.26 -5.85 -11.73
N CYS A 68 9.82 -6.88 -11.08
CA CYS A 68 9.33 -8.26 -11.23
C CYS A 68 7.99 -8.49 -10.52
N LEU A 69 7.66 -7.70 -9.49
CA LEU A 69 6.46 -7.85 -8.68
C LEU A 69 5.15 -7.64 -9.46
N PRO A 70 4.95 -6.56 -10.24
CA PRO A 70 3.73 -6.40 -11.03
C PRO A 70 3.59 -7.47 -12.12
N ILE A 71 4.70 -7.94 -12.70
CA ILE A 71 4.71 -9.01 -13.72
C ILE A 71 4.24 -10.33 -13.08
N ALA A 72 4.83 -10.70 -11.93
CA ALA A 72 4.44 -11.88 -11.19
C ALA A 72 2.98 -11.79 -10.70
N ALA A 73 2.54 -10.61 -10.26
CA ALA A 73 1.16 -10.39 -9.84
C ALA A 73 0.17 -10.55 -10.98
N ALA A 74 0.46 -10.01 -12.16
CA ALA A 74 -0.38 -10.19 -13.34
C ALA A 74 -0.41 -11.65 -13.80
N ALA A 75 0.73 -12.35 -13.77
CA ALA A 75 0.79 -13.78 -14.07
C ALA A 75 -0.03 -14.61 -13.07
N CYS A 76 0.09 -14.33 -11.77
CA CYS A 76 -0.70 -15.00 -10.73
C CYS A 76 -2.19 -14.73 -10.92
N TRP A 77 -2.59 -13.47 -11.15
CA TRP A 77 -3.98 -13.11 -11.42
C TRP A 77 -4.52 -13.83 -12.66
N ALA A 78 -3.82 -13.70 -13.79
CA ALA A 78 -4.22 -14.29 -15.06
C ALA A 78 -4.19 -15.82 -15.03
N GLY A 79 -3.38 -16.46 -14.17
CA GLY A 79 -3.36 -17.91 -14.00
C GLY A 79 -4.45 -18.42 -13.05
N LEU A 80 -4.67 -17.71 -11.94
CA LEU A 80 -5.48 -18.20 -10.81
C LEU A 80 -6.92 -17.70 -10.82
N SER A 81 -7.25 -16.64 -11.57
CA SER A 81 -8.60 -16.07 -11.62
C SER A 81 -9.73 -17.06 -11.98
N PRO A 82 -9.55 -18.09 -12.86
CA PRO A 82 -10.63 -19.05 -13.14
C PRO A 82 -10.87 -20.05 -12.00
N TYR A 83 -9.94 -20.18 -11.07
CA TYR A 83 -10.03 -21.11 -9.94
C TYR A 83 -10.66 -20.44 -8.69
N GLY A 84 -11.12 -19.20 -8.82
CA GLY A 84 -11.85 -18.48 -7.78
C GLY A 84 -10.99 -17.78 -6.73
N SER A 85 -11.66 -17.25 -5.71
CA SER A 85 -11.04 -16.49 -4.61
C SER A 85 -10.01 -17.27 -3.77
N PRO A 86 -10.16 -18.57 -3.44
CA PRO A 86 -9.14 -19.26 -2.63
C PRO A 86 -7.82 -19.44 -3.39
N ALA A 87 -7.89 -19.70 -4.70
CA ALA A 87 -6.71 -19.79 -5.55
C ALA A 87 -5.99 -18.43 -5.64
N LEU A 88 -6.74 -17.34 -5.82
CA LEU A 88 -6.18 -15.98 -5.81
C LEU A 88 -5.57 -15.62 -4.44
N ALA A 89 -6.17 -16.06 -3.33
CA ALA A 89 -5.61 -15.86 -2.00
C ALA A 89 -4.26 -16.60 -1.85
N GLY A 90 -4.19 -17.84 -2.34
CA GLY A 90 -2.93 -18.59 -2.44
C GLY A 90 -1.87 -17.87 -3.28
N GLY A 91 -2.25 -17.34 -4.45
CA GLY A 91 -1.38 -16.54 -5.30
C GLY A 91 -0.90 -15.24 -4.65
N ALA A 92 -1.76 -14.57 -3.88
CA ALA A 92 -1.35 -13.41 -3.12
C ALA A 92 -0.33 -13.79 -2.03
N LEU A 93 -0.50 -14.92 -1.34
CA LEU A 93 0.47 -15.43 -0.37
C LEU A 93 1.80 -15.82 -1.01
N THR A 94 1.81 -16.43 -2.20
CA THR A 94 3.07 -16.72 -2.91
C THR A 94 3.80 -15.44 -3.31
N LEU A 95 3.08 -14.37 -3.66
CA LEU A 95 3.70 -13.05 -3.91
C LEU A 95 4.27 -12.42 -2.63
N VAL A 96 3.65 -12.64 -1.46
CA VAL A 96 4.25 -12.24 -0.16
C VAL A 96 5.57 -12.98 0.06
N LEU A 97 5.59 -14.30 -0.17
CA LEU A 97 6.82 -15.10 -0.07
C LEU A 97 7.86 -14.64 -1.09
N LEU A 98 7.46 -14.29 -2.31
CA LEU A 98 8.34 -13.74 -3.34
C LEU A 98 8.95 -12.40 -2.90
N CYS A 99 8.17 -11.51 -2.28
CA CYS A 99 8.67 -10.26 -1.73
C CYS A 99 9.70 -10.51 -0.61
N ALA A 100 9.44 -11.47 0.28
CA ALA A 100 10.35 -11.85 1.35
C ALA A 100 11.65 -12.48 0.80
N ALA A 101 11.54 -13.37 -0.18
CA ALA A 101 12.69 -13.97 -0.86
C ALA A 101 13.50 -12.92 -1.63
N GLY A 102 12.85 -12.04 -2.39
CA GLY A 102 13.48 -10.94 -3.11
C GLY A 102 14.22 -9.99 -2.17
N TYR A 103 13.61 -9.62 -1.04
CA TYR A 103 14.27 -8.83 -0.02
C TYR A 103 15.53 -9.53 0.55
N ARG A 104 15.45 -10.84 0.84
CA ARG A 104 16.58 -11.63 1.36
C ARG A 104 17.68 -11.81 0.32
N LEU A 105 17.34 -11.96 -0.95
CA LEU A 105 18.28 -12.18 -2.05
C LEU A 105 19.04 -10.92 -2.45
N VAL A 106 18.33 -9.79 -2.57
CA VAL A 106 18.90 -8.51 -3.01
C VAL A 106 19.62 -7.80 -1.86
N GLY A 107 19.18 -8.01 -0.61
CA GLY A 107 19.77 -7.36 0.57
C GLY A 107 19.53 -5.85 0.65
N ALA A 108 18.84 -5.26 -0.33
CA ALA A 108 18.54 -3.84 -0.43
C ALA A 108 17.09 -3.60 -0.89
N GLY A 109 16.63 -2.35 -0.81
CA GLY A 109 15.28 -1.99 -1.24
C GLY A 109 14.16 -2.48 -0.33
N ALA A 110 14.43 -2.59 0.98
CA ALA A 110 13.47 -3.07 1.99
C ALA A 110 12.09 -2.39 1.86
N GLY A 111 12.07 -1.07 1.67
CA GLY A 111 10.83 -0.29 1.55
C GLY A 111 9.90 -0.78 0.45
N GLY A 112 10.40 -1.04 -0.77
CA GLY A 112 9.54 -1.46 -1.88
C GLY A 112 9.03 -2.89 -1.73
N PHE A 113 9.89 -3.83 -1.33
CA PHE A 113 9.47 -5.22 -1.08
C PHE A 113 8.49 -5.33 0.08
N THR A 114 8.68 -4.54 1.14
CA THR A 114 7.74 -4.52 2.28
C THR A 114 6.42 -3.84 1.91
N THR A 115 6.45 -2.77 1.13
CA THR A 115 5.24 -2.14 0.58
C THR A 115 4.41 -3.15 -0.20
N ALA A 116 5.03 -3.81 -1.19
CA ALA A 116 4.36 -4.79 -2.03
C ALA A 116 3.91 -6.02 -1.23
N GLY A 117 4.76 -6.55 -0.36
CA GLY A 117 4.42 -7.69 0.50
C GLY A 117 3.22 -7.40 1.40
N VAL A 118 3.15 -6.22 2.02
CA VAL A 118 2.01 -5.82 2.84
C VAL A 118 0.75 -5.63 1.98
N PHE A 119 0.87 -5.03 0.80
CA PHE A 119 -0.24 -4.91 -0.13
C PHE A 119 -0.81 -6.28 -0.53
N PHE A 120 0.06 -7.24 -0.89
CA PHE A 120 -0.37 -8.61 -1.21
C PHE A 120 -0.90 -9.35 0.02
N ALA A 121 -0.36 -9.12 1.21
CA ALA A 121 -0.90 -9.69 2.45
C ALA A 121 -2.32 -9.17 2.74
N CYS A 122 -2.56 -7.87 2.56
CA CYS A 122 -3.91 -7.30 2.61
C CYS A 122 -4.81 -7.99 1.58
N GLY A 123 -4.39 -8.05 0.31
CA GLY A 123 -5.15 -8.72 -0.75
C GLY A 123 -5.48 -10.18 -0.42
N ALA A 124 -4.52 -10.94 0.12
CA ALA A 124 -4.72 -12.31 0.58
C ALA A 124 -5.77 -12.39 1.69
N ILE A 125 -5.71 -11.50 2.68
CA ILE A 125 -6.70 -11.43 3.77
C ILE A 125 -8.09 -11.13 3.20
N GLY A 126 -8.22 -10.14 2.31
CA GLY A 126 -9.51 -9.79 1.69
C GLY A 126 -10.10 -10.94 0.88
N LEU A 127 -9.27 -11.63 0.09
CA LEU A 127 -9.69 -12.79 -0.68
C LEU A 127 -10.05 -13.98 0.21
N ALA A 128 -9.34 -14.18 1.32
CA ALA A 128 -9.65 -15.22 2.30
C ALA A 128 -10.98 -14.96 3.02
N ILE A 129 -11.24 -13.70 3.42
CA ILE A 129 -12.52 -13.28 4.00
C ILE A 129 -13.66 -13.54 3.01
N HIS A 130 -13.46 -13.20 1.73
CA HIS A 130 -14.45 -13.47 0.69
C HIS A 130 -14.65 -14.98 0.46
N ALA A 131 -13.56 -15.77 0.45
CA ALA A 131 -13.63 -17.23 0.35
C ALA A 131 -14.35 -17.89 1.55
N ALA A 132 -14.35 -17.23 2.71
CA ALA A 132 -15.12 -17.65 3.90
C ALA A 132 -16.63 -17.37 3.79
N GLY A 133 -17.10 -16.81 2.67
CA GLY A 133 -18.53 -16.60 2.38
C GLY A 133 -19.03 -15.18 2.60
N LEU A 134 -18.17 -14.23 3.01
CA LEU A 134 -18.55 -12.82 3.08
C LEU A 134 -18.69 -12.23 1.67
N THR A 135 -19.57 -11.24 1.53
CA THR A 135 -19.71 -10.52 0.27
C THR A 135 -18.42 -9.74 -0.06
N VAL A 136 -18.16 -9.50 -1.35
CA VAL A 136 -16.99 -8.72 -1.78
C VAL A 136 -17.00 -7.32 -1.14
N PHE A 137 -18.19 -6.75 -0.99
CA PHE A 137 -18.40 -5.45 -0.34
C PHE A 137 -17.96 -5.48 1.14
N GLU A 138 -18.44 -6.45 1.93
CA GLU A 138 -18.07 -6.58 3.34
C GLU A 138 -16.58 -6.88 3.51
N ALA A 139 -16.01 -7.75 2.68
CA ALA A 139 -14.59 -8.06 2.70
C ALA A 139 -13.73 -6.81 2.43
N ALA A 140 -14.09 -6.02 1.41
CA ALA A 140 -13.41 -4.78 1.07
C ALA A 140 -13.59 -3.72 2.17
N LEU A 141 -14.78 -3.60 2.77
CA LEU A 141 -15.04 -2.68 3.87
C LEU A 141 -14.19 -3.01 5.10
N CYS A 142 -14.21 -4.28 5.53
CA CYS A 142 -13.39 -4.78 6.64
C CYS A 142 -11.90 -4.56 6.39
N LEU A 143 -11.44 -4.79 5.15
CA LEU A 143 -10.05 -4.58 4.78
C LEU A 143 -9.67 -3.09 4.79
N ALA A 144 -10.53 -2.22 4.26
CA ALA A 144 -10.30 -0.78 4.25
C ALA A 144 -10.20 -0.22 5.67
N VAL A 145 -11.15 -0.59 6.55
CA VAL A 145 -11.13 -0.19 7.97
C VAL A 145 -9.93 -0.80 8.69
N GLY A 146 -9.73 -2.10 8.54
CA GLY A 146 -8.64 -2.85 9.20
C GLY A 146 -7.26 -2.33 8.81
N ALA A 147 -7.02 -2.11 7.51
CA ALA A 147 -5.76 -1.54 7.03
C ALA A 147 -5.57 -0.09 7.51
N THR A 148 -6.62 0.73 7.49
CA THR A 148 -6.57 2.10 8.03
C THR A 148 -6.26 2.12 9.52
N VAL A 149 -6.87 1.24 10.33
CA VAL A 149 -6.55 1.10 11.75
C VAL A 149 -5.15 0.52 11.96
N ALA A 150 -4.75 -0.47 11.17
CA ALA A 150 -3.43 -1.09 11.24
C ALA A 150 -2.31 -0.07 11.00
N THR A 151 -2.56 0.96 10.16
CA THR A 151 -1.59 2.05 10.01
C THR A 151 -1.32 2.77 11.34
N LEU A 152 -2.30 2.93 12.23
CA LEU A 152 -2.06 3.48 13.58
C LEU A 152 -1.22 2.56 14.48
N ALA A 153 -1.25 1.25 14.22
CA ALA A 153 -0.49 0.26 14.98
C ALA A 153 0.97 0.13 14.53
N VAL A 154 1.34 0.61 13.34
CA VAL A 154 2.71 0.49 12.78
C VAL A 154 3.81 0.97 13.72
N PRO A 155 3.71 2.11 14.44
CA PRO A 155 4.75 2.53 15.39
C PRO A 155 4.95 1.52 16.51
N ARG A 156 3.86 0.91 17.00
CA ARG A 156 3.90 -0.09 18.08
C ARG A 156 4.47 -1.42 17.59
N LEU A 157 4.06 -1.86 16.40
CA LEU A 157 4.56 -3.07 15.76
C LEU A 157 6.07 -2.98 15.49
N THR A 158 6.51 -1.83 14.97
CA THR A 158 7.94 -1.63 14.67
C THR A 158 8.78 -1.43 15.91
N ALA A 159 8.28 -0.79 16.96
CA ALA A 159 8.97 -0.75 18.25
C ALA A 159 9.22 -2.17 18.79
N ARG A 160 8.23 -3.06 18.72
CA ARG A 160 8.40 -4.46 19.15
C ARG A 160 9.44 -5.22 18.31
N LEU A 161 9.43 -5.02 16.99
CA LEU A 161 10.43 -5.63 16.10
C LEU A 161 11.85 -5.13 16.39
N ASP A 162 12.01 -3.86 16.75
CA ASP A 162 13.30 -3.29 17.15
C ASP A 162 13.80 -3.91 18.47
N TYR A 163 12.90 -4.28 19.40
CA TYR A 163 13.26 -4.95 20.67
C TYR A 163 13.64 -6.43 20.50
N SER A 164 13.08 -7.14 19.52
CA SER A 164 13.33 -8.58 19.30
C SER A 164 14.54 -8.87 18.40
N GLY A 165 15.30 -7.85 18.00
CA GLY A 165 16.49 -8.04 17.17
C GLY A 165 17.59 -8.83 17.90
N PRO A 166 18.29 -9.77 17.23
CA PRO A 166 19.26 -10.71 17.82
C PRO A 166 20.57 -10.07 18.32
N GLY A 167 20.55 -8.78 18.66
CA GLY A 167 21.71 -8.03 19.14
C GLY A 167 21.50 -7.37 20.50
N ARG A 168 20.45 -7.74 21.25
CA ARG A 168 20.36 -7.38 22.66
C ARG A 168 21.10 -8.47 23.44
N PRO A 169 22.28 -8.20 24.02
CA PRO A 169 22.87 -9.13 24.97
C PRO A 169 21.85 -9.33 26.09
N ASP A 170 21.43 -10.57 26.28
CA ASP A 170 20.52 -10.93 27.36
C ASP A 170 21.30 -10.73 28.67
N PRO A 171 20.83 -9.88 29.61
CA PRO A 171 21.53 -9.67 30.88
C PRO A 171 21.43 -10.88 31.82
N THR A 172 20.84 -11.99 31.37
CA THR A 172 20.45 -13.13 32.19
C THR A 172 21.45 -14.28 32.22
N ASP A 173 22.50 -14.25 31.41
CA ASP A 173 23.62 -15.18 31.61
C ASP A 173 24.63 -14.50 32.54
N GLY A 174 24.57 -14.86 33.82
CA GLY A 174 25.53 -14.50 34.86
C GLY A 174 26.90 -15.14 34.66
N GLN A 175 27.42 -15.08 33.44
CA GLN A 175 28.76 -15.51 33.11
C GLN A 175 29.66 -14.29 33.18
N GLU A 176 30.48 -14.26 34.24
CA GLU A 176 31.68 -13.44 34.38
C GLU A 176 32.59 -13.66 33.15
N SER A 177 32.23 -13.02 32.04
CA SER A 177 33.06 -12.95 30.85
C SER A 177 33.64 -11.55 30.84
N THR A 178 34.85 -11.44 31.36
CA THR A 178 35.78 -10.30 31.31
C THR A 178 36.17 -9.87 29.87
N GLY A 179 35.34 -10.19 28.87
CA GLY A 179 35.44 -9.68 27.52
C GLY A 179 34.50 -8.50 27.36
N THR A 180 35.05 -7.28 27.47
CA THR A 180 34.38 -6.05 27.02
C THR A 180 33.89 -6.22 25.59
N VAL A 181 32.62 -6.57 25.41
CA VAL A 181 31.95 -6.48 24.10
C VAL A 181 32.02 -5.00 23.73
N PRO A 182 32.76 -4.63 22.66
CA PRO A 182 32.90 -3.23 22.29
C PRO A 182 31.50 -2.66 22.03
N PRO A 183 31.21 -1.42 22.48
CA PRO A 183 29.93 -0.80 22.21
C PRO A 183 29.68 -0.79 20.69
N PRO A 184 28.44 -1.02 20.24
CA PRO A 184 28.12 -1.06 18.82
C PRO A 184 28.64 0.22 18.15
N GLY A 185 29.37 0.05 17.04
CA GLY A 185 29.92 1.18 16.29
C GLY A 185 28.82 2.11 15.80
N GLY A 186 29.13 3.40 15.64
CA GLY A 186 28.16 4.38 15.14
C GLY A 186 27.53 3.98 13.80
N GLU A 187 28.31 3.37 12.90
CA GLU A 187 27.85 2.89 11.60
C GLU A 187 26.77 1.80 11.70
N ASP A 188 26.89 0.89 12.66
CA ASP A 188 25.88 -0.16 12.90
C ASP A 188 24.56 0.43 13.38
N VAL A 189 24.62 1.47 14.22
CA VAL A 189 23.44 2.17 14.71
C VAL A 189 22.77 2.93 13.56
N GLU A 190 23.52 3.61 12.72
CA GLU A 190 23.00 4.32 11.54
C GLU A 190 22.32 3.38 10.55
N LEU A 191 22.96 2.23 10.23
CA LEU A 191 22.38 1.22 9.34
C LEU A 191 21.09 0.61 9.92
N ARG A 192 21.04 0.34 11.23
CA ARG A 192 19.81 -0.13 11.90
C ARG A 192 18.70 0.90 11.83
N VAL A 193 19.00 2.17 12.12
CA VAL A 193 18.02 3.26 12.07
C VAL A 193 17.49 3.44 10.64
N ALA A 194 18.37 3.43 9.63
CA ALA A 194 17.98 3.51 8.22
C ALA A 194 17.07 2.34 7.82
N ARG A 195 17.39 1.13 8.26
CA ARG A 195 16.57 -0.07 8.01
C ARG A 195 15.20 0.02 8.67
N SER A 196 15.12 0.35 9.96
CA SER A 196 13.84 0.47 10.68
C SER A 196 12.97 1.58 10.09
N ARG A 197 13.56 2.70 9.65
CA ARG A 197 12.84 3.75 8.91
C ARG A 197 12.28 3.23 7.59
N SER A 198 13.08 2.50 6.80
CA SER A 198 12.65 1.93 5.52
C SER A 198 11.49 0.94 5.70
N LEU A 199 11.59 0.03 6.67
CA LEU A 199 10.53 -0.94 7.00
C LEU A 199 9.24 -0.23 7.44
N ARG A 200 9.34 0.76 8.33
CA ARG A 200 8.18 1.56 8.76
C ARG A 200 7.51 2.22 7.56
N SER A 201 8.28 2.91 6.70
CA SER A 201 7.72 3.55 5.52
C SER A 201 7.05 2.56 4.56
N GLY A 202 7.63 1.37 4.38
CA GLY A 202 7.06 0.35 3.51
C GLY A 202 5.79 -0.28 4.08
N LEU A 203 5.76 -0.58 5.38
CA LEU A 203 4.55 -1.04 6.07
C LEU A 203 3.41 -0.02 5.92
N TYR A 204 3.70 1.26 6.14
CA TYR A 204 2.72 2.33 5.98
C TYR A 204 2.23 2.45 4.55
N ALA A 205 3.14 2.46 3.57
CA ALA A 205 2.78 2.58 2.16
C ALA A 205 1.92 1.39 1.70
N GLY A 206 2.30 0.16 2.08
CA GLY A 206 1.56 -1.04 1.70
C GLY A 206 0.16 -1.07 2.29
N LEU A 207 0.02 -0.72 3.59
CA LEU A 207 -1.29 -0.62 4.23
C LEU A 207 -2.12 0.51 3.63
N ALA A 208 -1.52 1.65 3.29
CA ALA A 208 -2.22 2.77 2.66
C ALA A 208 -2.72 2.43 1.25
N VAL A 209 -1.90 1.75 0.44
CA VAL A 209 -2.30 1.27 -0.89
C VAL A 209 -3.39 0.19 -0.75
N GLY A 210 -3.26 -0.73 0.21
CA GLY A 210 -4.28 -1.75 0.49
C GLY A 210 -5.61 -1.13 0.91
N ALA A 211 -5.60 -0.24 1.91
CA ALA A 211 -6.78 0.50 2.35
C ALA A 211 -7.40 1.31 1.21
N GLY A 212 -6.55 1.93 0.39
CA GLY A 212 -6.99 2.70 -0.76
C GLY A 212 -7.68 1.83 -1.82
N SER A 213 -7.03 0.75 -2.24
CA SER A 213 -7.62 -0.19 -3.20
C SER A 213 -8.95 -0.76 -2.71
N ALA A 214 -9.07 -1.10 -1.42
CA ALA A 214 -10.31 -1.61 -0.84
C ALA A 214 -11.41 -0.54 -0.75
N GLY A 215 -11.06 0.69 -0.35
CA GLY A 215 -11.99 1.82 -0.36
C GLY A 215 -12.52 2.12 -1.77
N ALA A 216 -11.66 2.04 -2.78
CA ALA A 216 -12.08 2.15 -4.18
C ALA A 216 -13.05 1.02 -4.55
N VAL A 217 -12.73 -0.23 -4.21
CA VAL A 217 -13.62 -1.39 -4.46
C VAL A 217 -14.99 -1.21 -3.82
N VAL A 218 -15.05 -0.72 -2.57
CA VAL A 218 -16.32 -0.42 -1.87
C VAL A 218 -17.17 0.60 -2.63
N VAL A 219 -16.55 1.62 -3.22
CA VAL A 219 -17.25 2.64 -4.01
C VAL A 219 -17.77 2.07 -5.32
N TRP A 220 -16.98 1.22 -5.98
CA TRP A 220 -17.35 0.63 -7.28
C TRP A 220 -18.40 -0.48 -7.19
N ILE A 221 -18.39 -1.28 -6.12
CA ILE A 221 -19.28 -2.44 -5.94
C ILE A 221 -20.52 -2.09 -5.10
N GLY A 222 -20.62 -0.86 -4.60
CA GLY A 222 -21.67 -0.42 -3.68
C GLY A 222 -23.07 -0.95 -4.05
N PRO A 223 -23.78 -1.59 -3.11
CA PRO A 223 -25.10 -2.17 -3.37
C PRO A 223 -26.09 -1.04 -3.64
N SER A 224 -26.38 -0.78 -4.91
CA SER A 224 -27.43 0.14 -5.30
C SER A 224 -28.55 -0.64 -6.01
N PRO A 225 -29.82 -0.44 -5.58
CA PRO A 225 -30.96 -1.17 -6.12
C PRO A 225 -31.25 -0.85 -7.60
N SER A 226 -30.70 0.26 -8.13
CA SER A 226 -30.92 0.74 -9.50
C SER A 226 -29.76 0.46 -10.47
N GLY A 227 -28.71 -0.26 -10.03
CA GLY A 227 -27.55 -0.60 -10.86
C GLY A 227 -26.23 -0.14 -10.23
N PRO A 228 -25.10 -0.21 -10.95
CA PRO A 228 -23.76 0.10 -10.45
C PRO A 228 -23.51 1.62 -10.36
N ILE A 229 -24.41 2.34 -9.67
CA ILE A 229 -24.27 3.77 -9.40
C ILE A 229 -23.70 3.91 -7.99
N PRO A 230 -22.59 4.64 -7.79
CA PRO A 230 -22.02 4.85 -6.47
C PRO A 230 -23.03 5.58 -5.58
N SER A 231 -23.13 5.19 -4.31
CA SER A 231 -24.02 5.83 -3.34
C SER A 231 -23.26 6.87 -2.50
N TRP A 232 -23.96 7.88 -1.99
CA TRP A 232 -23.38 8.88 -1.09
C TRP A 232 -22.63 8.27 0.13
N PRO A 233 -23.14 7.21 0.79
CA PRO A 233 -22.43 6.55 1.88
C PRO A 233 -21.08 5.96 1.46
N THR A 234 -20.97 5.33 0.28
CA THR A 234 -19.71 4.73 -0.14
C THR A 234 -18.69 5.78 -0.56
N LEU A 235 -19.13 6.87 -1.19
CA LEU A 235 -18.27 8.00 -1.53
C LEU A 235 -17.71 8.72 -0.29
N THR A 236 -18.56 8.98 0.70
CA THR A 236 -18.13 9.63 1.95
C THR A 236 -17.18 8.74 2.74
N PHE A 237 -17.44 7.43 2.84
CA PHE A 237 -16.51 6.48 3.43
C PHE A 237 -15.16 6.49 2.71
N GLY A 238 -15.17 6.44 1.38
CA GLY A 238 -13.97 6.55 0.57
C GLY A 238 -13.20 7.84 0.85
N LEU A 239 -13.90 8.99 0.90
CA LEU A 239 -13.28 10.29 1.17
C LEU A 239 -12.66 10.35 2.57
N VAL A 240 -13.34 9.80 3.59
CA VAL A 240 -12.82 9.70 4.96
C VAL A 240 -11.57 8.82 5.01
N CYS A 241 -11.55 7.70 4.28
CA CYS A 241 -10.35 6.87 4.12
C CYS A 241 -9.22 7.66 3.43
N ALA A 242 -9.51 8.39 2.36
CA ALA A 242 -8.55 9.25 1.67
C ALA A 242 -7.92 10.28 2.63
N ALA A 243 -8.77 10.95 3.41
CA ALA A 243 -8.35 11.94 4.39
C ALA A 243 -7.50 11.31 5.51
N ALA A 244 -7.90 10.15 6.04
CA ALA A 244 -7.16 9.43 7.06
C ALA A 244 -5.76 9.00 6.57
N LEU A 245 -5.63 8.66 5.29
CA LEU A 245 -4.36 8.29 4.68
C LEU A 245 -3.48 9.50 4.30
N GLY A 246 -4.11 10.59 3.83
CA GLY A 246 -3.40 11.78 3.32
C GLY A 246 -2.96 12.77 4.40
N LEU A 247 -3.61 12.79 5.57
CA LEU A 247 -3.29 13.75 6.62
C LEU A 247 -1.95 13.41 7.31
N PRO A 248 -1.03 14.40 7.45
CA PRO A 248 0.28 14.17 8.01
C PRO A 248 0.19 13.76 9.49
N ARG A 249 0.78 12.62 9.83
CA ARG A 249 0.85 12.16 11.23
C ARG A 249 1.83 13.03 12.03
N PRO A 250 1.45 13.47 13.26
CA PRO A 250 2.30 14.33 14.09
C PRO A 250 3.72 13.77 14.35
N GLY A 251 3.90 12.44 14.30
CA GLY A 251 5.18 11.77 14.55
C GLY A 251 6.03 11.40 13.32
N ALA A 252 5.59 11.67 12.09
CA ALA A 252 6.25 11.20 10.86
C ALA A 252 7.03 12.29 10.11
N ARG A 253 7.47 13.35 10.80
CA ARG A 253 7.96 14.59 10.17
C ARG A 253 9.42 14.58 9.71
N THR A 254 10.19 13.56 10.04
CA THR A 254 11.62 13.50 9.68
C THR A 254 11.89 12.35 8.72
N GLY A 255 11.61 12.54 7.42
CA GLY A 255 12.03 11.62 6.36
C GLY A 255 11.02 11.48 5.22
N LEU A 256 11.42 10.76 4.15
CA LEU A 256 10.69 10.40 2.92
C LEU A 256 9.29 9.77 3.08
N ALA A 257 8.79 9.61 4.31
CA ALA A 257 7.49 9.03 4.63
C ALA A 257 6.25 9.75 4.04
N PRO A 258 6.18 11.09 3.93
CA PRO A 258 4.97 11.76 3.45
C PRO A 258 4.75 11.56 1.94
N ALA A 259 5.81 11.41 1.15
CA ALA A 259 5.69 11.14 -0.29
C ALA A 259 5.08 9.75 -0.57
N ALA A 260 5.34 8.77 0.30
CA ALA A 260 4.88 7.39 0.12
C ALA A 260 3.37 7.21 0.41
N ALA A 261 2.80 7.99 1.34
CA ALA A 261 1.37 7.93 1.68
C ALA A 261 0.51 8.92 0.88
N GLY A 262 1.10 10.01 0.37
CA GLY A 262 0.39 10.98 -0.46
C GLY A 262 -0.12 10.38 -1.77
N VAL A 263 0.70 9.59 -2.46
CA VAL A 263 0.35 8.97 -3.75
C VAL A 263 -0.93 8.11 -3.67
N PRO A 264 -1.07 7.14 -2.74
CA PRO A 264 -2.29 6.34 -2.66
C PRO A 264 -3.53 7.16 -2.27
N ALA A 265 -3.37 8.17 -1.41
CA ALA A 265 -4.49 9.06 -1.07
C ALA A 265 -4.97 9.85 -2.30
N VAL A 266 -4.04 10.41 -3.10
CA VAL A 266 -4.38 11.12 -4.34
C VAL A 266 -5.01 10.18 -5.36
N ALA A 267 -4.44 8.98 -5.56
CA ALA A 267 -5.00 7.98 -6.46
C ALA A 267 -6.43 7.60 -6.06
N LEU A 268 -6.71 7.47 -4.76
CA LEU A 268 -8.05 7.18 -4.27
C LEU A 268 -9.00 8.35 -4.52
N VAL A 269 -8.59 9.59 -4.27
CA VAL A 269 -9.42 10.78 -4.57
C VAL A 269 -9.77 10.84 -6.07
N VAL A 270 -8.79 10.57 -6.94
CA VAL A 270 -9.03 10.52 -8.39
C VAL A 270 -10.01 9.43 -8.75
N ALA A 271 -9.88 8.24 -8.16
CA ALA A 271 -10.81 7.13 -8.37
C ALA A 271 -12.24 7.46 -7.88
N LEU A 272 -12.36 8.07 -6.70
CA LEU A 272 -13.65 8.52 -6.15
C LEU A 272 -14.30 9.56 -7.04
N ALA A 273 -13.53 10.52 -7.53
CA ALA A 273 -14.05 11.55 -8.40
C ALA A 273 -14.49 10.99 -9.75
N PHE A 274 -13.73 10.06 -10.31
CA PHE A 274 -14.13 9.38 -11.53
C PHE A 274 -15.42 8.57 -11.34
N ALA A 275 -15.61 7.95 -10.18
CA ALA A 275 -16.86 7.31 -9.82
C ALA A 275 -18.00 8.34 -9.66
N ALA A 276 -17.75 9.47 -8.99
CA ALA A 276 -18.74 10.52 -8.77
C ALA A 276 -19.20 11.20 -10.07
N VAL A 277 -18.30 11.40 -11.04
CA VAL A 277 -18.63 11.95 -12.37
C VAL A 277 -19.57 11.04 -13.16
N ARG A 278 -19.57 9.73 -12.88
CA ARG A 278 -20.51 8.76 -13.47
C ARG A 278 -21.84 8.66 -12.73
N GLY A 279 -21.98 9.33 -11.58
CA GLY A 279 -23.22 9.36 -10.79
C GLY A 279 -24.25 10.34 -11.34
N ASP A 280 -25.36 10.46 -10.63
CA ASP A 280 -26.45 11.37 -11.00
C ASP A 280 -26.01 12.85 -11.01
N GLU A 281 -26.80 13.71 -11.66
CA GLU A 281 -26.51 15.14 -11.86
C GLU A 281 -25.96 15.89 -10.61
N PRO A 282 -26.53 15.74 -9.39
CA PRO A 282 -25.97 16.39 -8.20
C PRO A 282 -24.63 15.79 -7.74
N MET A 283 -24.38 14.50 -8.00
CA MET A 283 -23.11 13.85 -7.64
C MET A 283 -21.96 14.29 -8.55
N SER A 284 -22.25 14.57 -9.82
CA SER A 284 -21.24 15.05 -10.78
C SER A 284 -20.69 16.43 -10.38
N VAL A 285 -21.57 17.36 -9.99
CA VAL A 285 -21.17 18.71 -9.53
C VAL A 285 -20.35 18.63 -8.24
N ALA A 286 -20.79 17.82 -7.27
CA ALA A 286 -20.05 17.61 -6.03
C ALA A 286 -18.68 16.98 -6.29
N GLY A 287 -18.60 15.95 -7.13
CA GLY A 287 -17.35 15.29 -7.52
C GLY A 287 -16.37 16.25 -8.20
N GLY A 288 -16.86 17.08 -9.13
CA GLY A 288 -16.07 18.13 -9.78
C GLY A 288 -15.51 19.15 -8.78
N SER A 289 -16.34 19.61 -7.84
CA SER A 289 -15.90 20.56 -6.80
C SER A 289 -14.81 19.99 -5.88
N VAL A 290 -14.93 18.72 -5.50
CA VAL A 290 -13.94 18.01 -4.66
C VAL A 290 -12.63 17.83 -5.41
N LEU A 291 -12.66 17.49 -6.71
CA LEU A 291 -11.45 17.44 -7.54
C LEU A 291 -10.72 18.77 -7.60
N VAL A 292 -11.47 19.85 -7.83
CA VAL A 292 -10.90 21.20 -7.91
C VAL A 292 -10.30 21.58 -6.56
N ALA A 293 -11.01 21.35 -5.45
CA ALA A 293 -10.52 21.60 -4.11
C ALA A 293 -9.25 20.78 -3.81
N CYS A 294 -9.23 19.49 -4.15
CA CYS A 294 -8.05 18.65 -3.98
C CYS A 294 -6.88 19.10 -4.86
N ALA A 295 -7.12 19.49 -6.11
CA ALA A 295 -6.09 20.03 -7.00
C ALA A 295 -5.49 21.32 -6.43
N ILE A 296 -6.31 22.23 -5.89
CA ILE A 296 -5.86 23.47 -5.23
C ILE A 296 -5.01 23.15 -4.00
N VAL A 297 -5.46 22.21 -3.15
CA VAL A 297 -4.71 21.81 -1.95
C VAL A 297 -3.38 21.17 -2.33
N LEU A 298 -3.35 20.28 -3.32
CA LEU A 298 -2.12 19.65 -3.80
C LEU A 298 -1.16 20.69 -4.41
N ALA A 299 -1.66 21.64 -5.20
CA ALA A 299 -0.87 22.73 -5.76
C ALA A 299 -0.29 23.64 -4.66
N ALA A 300 -1.10 23.99 -3.64
CA ALA A 300 -0.68 24.82 -2.51
C ALA A 300 0.39 24.12 -1.65
N VAL A 301 0.23 22.81 -1.40
CA VAL A 301 1.23 22.00 -0.67
C VAL A 301 2.52 21.87 -1.48
N GLY A 302 2.43 21.67 -2.79
CA GLY A 302 3.59 21.64 -3.68
C GLY A 302 4.36 22.96 -3.67
N ALA A 303 3.66 24.09 -3.78
CA ALA A 303 4.23 25.42 -3.76
C ALA A 303 4.82 25.81 -2.39
N GLY A 304 4.20 25.39 -1.29
CA GLY A 304 4.63 25.70 0.09
C GLY A 304 5.75 24.82 0.64
N SER A 305 6.16 23.76 -0.09
CA SER A 305 7.19 22.83 0.37
C SER A 305 8.60 23.45 0.53
N GLY A 306 8.81 24.65 -0.01
CA GLY A 306 10.11 25.35 0.02
C GLY A 306 10.29 26.40 1.12
N SER A 307 9.24 26.82 1.84
CA SER A 307 9.34 27.98 2.72
C SER A 307 8.47 27.91 3.98
N ALA A 308 9.14 28.10 5.12
CA ALA A 308 8.60 28.31 6.46
C ALA A 308 7.98 27.10 7.20
N GLN A 309 8.44 26.91 8.44
CA GLN A 309 7.81 26.02 9.41
C GLN A 309 6.32 26.38 9.54
N PRO A 310 5.40 25.42 9.46
CA PRO A 310 3.97 25.71 9.60
C PRO A 310 3.68 26.29 10.99
N HIS A 311 2.86 27.34 11.02
CA HIS A 311 2.43 28.03 12.25
C HIS A 311 1.84 27.03 13.26
N PRO A 312 2.01 27.26 14.57
CA PRO A 312 1.55 26.33 15.62
C PRO A 312 0.05 26.03 15.54
N ARG A 313 -0.77 27.03 15.15
CA ARG A 313 -2.23 26.85 14.96
C ARG A 313 -2.57 25.86 13.84
N GLN A 314 -1.87 25.92 12.71
CA GLN A 314 -2.07 24.97 11.61
C GLN A 314 -1.70 23.55 12.04
N ARG A 315 -0.68 23.39 12.91
CA ARG A 315 -0.31 22.08 13.46
C ARG A 315 -1.43 21.50 14.33
N ALA A 316 -2.01 22.32 15.21
CA ALA A 316 -3.14 21.91 16.06
C ALA A 316 -4.37 21.51 15.22
N LEU A 317 -4.70 22.29 14.19
CA LEU A 317 -5.78 21.97 13.25
C LEU A 317 -5.51 20.66 12.51
N LEU A 318 -4.31 20.45 11.97
CA LEU A 318 -3.96 19.20 11.29
C LEU A 318 -4.04 17.98 12.22
N SER A 319 -3.60 18.11 13.47
CA SER A 319 -3.77 17.02 14.44
C SER A 319 -5.24 16.73 14.74
N LEU A 320 -6.07 17.77 14.89
CA LEU A 320 -7.50 17.61 15.15
C LEU A 320 -8.21 16.97 13.94
N CYS A 321 -7.91 17.43 12.72
CA CYS A 321 -8.42 16.84 11.49
C CYS A 321 -7.99 15.39 11.34
N SER A 322 -6.73 15.06 11.66
CA SER A 322 -6.27 13.67 11.61
C SER A 322 -7.03 12.79 12.61
N TYR A 323 -7.26 13.29 13.82
CA TYR A 323 -8.01 12.58 14.85
C TYR A 323 -9.47 12.36 14.44
N LEU A 324 -10.13 13.41 13.94
CA LEU A 324 -11.49 13.33 13.40
C LEU A 324 -11.59 12.36 12.22
N ALA A 325 -10.65 12.40 11.28
CA ALA A 325 -10.64 11.48 10.15
C ALA A 325 -10.62 10.03 10.61
N PHE A 326 -9.72 9.66 11.54
CA PHE A 326 -9.68 8.30 12.09
C PHE A 326 -10.93 7.94 12.90
N ALA A 327 -11.46 8.87 13.69
CA ALA A 327 -12.67 8.65 14.48
C ALA A 327 -13.91 8.42 13.58
N LEU A 328 -13.93 9.03 12.39
CA LEU A 328 -15.04 8.92 11.43
C LEU A 328 -14.96 7.69 10.53
N VAL A 329 -13.84 6.97 10.46
CA VAL A 329 -13.70 5.75 9.62
C VAL A 329 -14.73 4.69 10.01
N VAL A 330 -14.91 4.42 11.31
CA VAL A 330 -15.84 3.36 11.78
C VAL A 330 -17.31 3.77 11.59
N PRO A 331 -17.75 4.98 12.00
CA PRO A 331 -19.12 5.43 11.74
C PRO A 331 -19.47 5.49 10.25
N SER A 332 -18.56 5.97 9.40
CA SER A 332 -18.79 6.01 7.95
C SER A 332 -18.83 4.62 7.33
N ALA A 333 -18.04 3.67 7.82
CA ALA A 333 -18.13 2.26 7.39
C ALA A 333 -19.47 1.64 7.77
N LEU A 334 -19.95 1.86 9.00
CA LEU A 334 -21.27 1.41 9.46
C LEU A 334 -22.39 2.02 8.61
N TRP A 335 -22.23 3.28 8.20
CA TRP A 335 -23.17 3.95 7.31
C TRP A 335 -23.17 3.33 5.90
N ALA A 336 -21.98 3.11 5.33
CA ALA A 336 -21.82 2.45 4.04
C ALA A 336 -22.38 1.02 4.04
N ALA A 337 -22.28 0.30 5.15
CA ALA A 337 -22.87 -1.03 5.32
C ALA A 337 -24.41 -1.03 5.42
N GLY A 338 -25.05 0.14 5.49
CA GLY A 338 -26.50 0.25 5.66
C GLY A 338 -26.97 -0.18 7.06
N ALA A 339 -26.08 -0.20 8.06
CA ALA A 339 -26.44 -0.63 9.41
C ALA A 339 -27.56 0.22 10.01
N TYR A 340 -27.57 1.53 9.76
CA TYR A 340 -28.61 2.44 10.25
C TYR A 340 -30.00 2.11 9.69
N ALA A 341 -30.11 1.71 8.42
CA ALA A 341 -31.37 1.31 7.81
C ALA A 341 -31.92 0.00 8.41
N ARG A 342 -31.04 -0.92 8.81
CA ARG A 342 -31.44 -2.18 9.46
C ARG A 342 -31.89 -1.97 10.92
N TRP A 343 -31.48 -0.87 11.55
CA TRP A 343 -31.77 -0.58 12.95
C TRP A 343 -33.02 0.31 13.14
N GLY A 344 -33.74 0.63 12.06
CA GLY A 344 -35.00 1.38 12.13
C GLY A 344 -34.84 2.85 12.52
N VAL A 345 -33.63 3.40 12.46
CA VAL A 345 -33.38 4.84 12.64
C VAL A 345 -33.42 5.48 11.25
N GLY A 346 -34.63 5.72 10.74
CA GLY A 346 -34.88 6.32 9.43
C GLY A 346 -36.15 7.15 9.46
#